data_AF-A0A523C2K2-F1
#
_entry.id   AF-A0A523C2K2-F1
#
_cell.length_a   1.000
_cell.length_b   1.000
_cell.length_c   1.000
_cell.angle_alpha   90.00
_cell.angle_beta   90.00
_cell.angle_gamma   90.00
#
_symmetry.space_group_name_H-M   'P 1'
#
loop_
_entity.id
_entity.type
_entity.pdbx_description
1 polymer ?
#
loop_
_entity_poly.entity_id
_entity_poly.type
_entity_poly.pdbx_seq_one_letter_code
_entity_poly.pdbx_strand_id
1 'polypeptide(L)'
;MVPAISYSFHFGYGVPYSVPHFAGVFLVQADGSMVFLTPGEAAAHPLLSGNRLFPEGLARTYVNAYQYHLGVANKLFMHQDQIQIQDVELEDEEMESEVNQQPFLMQTAEGLKWFVSAEPYGESHGIFKIFLVDSVTGAIDLYELPGAETLTGPVRAMDYVRRANPVVDWSRFNLVEPLPFVRDNTLHWKVAVIPKDAAGIAYQAFVDSRNNNVFAAETDAEVSAFVRGEVRPAAAAIPAGTATEQQALFRQIRTRLRELEEMVDRLESQATTP
;
A
#
# COMPACT_ATOMS: atom_id res chain seq x y z
N MET A 1 -6.93 25.23 8.41
CA MET A 1 -6.08 25.47 7.21
C MET A 1 -6.60 24.62 6.06
N VAL A 2 -6.49 25.10 4.83
CA VAL A 2 -6.95 24.38 3.63
C VAL A 2 -5.85 24.45 2.56
N PRO A 3 -5.30 23.32 2.09
CA PRO A 3 -4.32 23.31 1.01
C PRO A 3 -4.90 23.87 -0.30
N ALA A 4 -4.09 24.58 -1.06
CA ALA A 4 -4.42 25.09 -2.38
C ALA A 4 -3.59 24.38 -3.45
N ILE A 5 -4.25 23.94 -4.51
CA ILE A 5 -3.62 23.34 -5.69
C ILE A 5 -3.86 24.30 -6.87
N SER A 6 -2.80 24.61 -7.61
CA SER A 6 -2.87 25.36 -8.86
C SER A 6 -2.33 24.49 -10.00
N TYR A 7 -2.45 24.98 -11.23
CA TYR A 7 -2.12 24.22 -12.44
C TYR A 7 -1.19 25.03 -13.34
N SER A 8 -0.11 24.38 -13.77
CA SER A 8 0.77 24.91 -14.81
C SER A 8 0.33 24.37 -16.16
N PHE A 9 -0.01 25.27 -17.08
CA PHE A 9 -0.43 24.92 -18.43
C PHE A 9 0.77 24.71 -19.33
N HIS A 10 0.72 23.63 -20.10
CA HIS A 10 1.75 23.24 -21.04
C HIS A 10 1.11 22.85 -22.37
N PHE A 11 1.90 22.95 -23.43
CA PHE A 11 1.54 22.50 -24.76
C PHE A 11 2.69 21.69 -25.33
N GLY A 12 2.45 20.41 -25.61
CA GLY A 12 3.48 19.49 -26.12
C GLY A 12 2.87 18.51 -27.09
N TYR A 13 3.57 18.22 -28.20
CA TYR A 13 3.13 17.27 -29.22
C TYR A 13 1.71 17.53 -29.78
N GLY A 14 1.29 18.81 -29.85
CA GLY A 14 -0.02 19.20 -30.34
C GLY A 14 -1.17 19.06 -29.34
N VAL A 15 -0.89 18.68 -28.09
CA VAL A 15 -1.90 18.47 -27.03
C VAL A 15 -1.66 19.45 -25.88
N PRO A 16 -2.66 20.25 -25.48
CA PRO A 16 -2.60 21.03 -24.25
C PRO A 16 -2.77 20.10 -23.04
N TYR A 17 -1.98 20.30 -22.00
CA TYR A 17 -2.10 19.57 -20.74
C TYR A 17 -1.76 20.47 -19.55
N SER A 18 -2.26 20.11 -18.37
CA SER A 18 -1.99 20.82 -17.12
C SER A 18 -1.31 19.92 -16.11
N VAL A 19 -0.38 20.48 -15.34
CA VAL A 19 0.30 19.78 -14.26
C VAL A 19 -0.09 20.45 -12.93
N PRO A 20 -0.76 19.73 -12.02
CA PRO A 20 -1.11 20.28 -10.71
C PRO A 20 0.15 20.48 -9.88
N HIS A 21 0.18 21.56 -9.10
CA HIS A 21 1.24 21.83 -8.14
C HIS A 21 0.68 22.45 -6.86
N PHE A 22 1.42 22.24 -5.76
CA PHE A 22 1.07 22.80 -4.48
C PHE A 22 1.29 24.31 -4.51
N ALA A 23 0.19 25.07 -4.47
CA ALA A 23 0.23 26.52 -4.59
C ALA A 23 0.43 27.21 -3.24
N GLY A 24 0.08 26.55 -2.14
CA GLY A 24 0.12 27.13 -0.79
C GLY A 24 -1.06 26.68 0.06
N VAL A 25 -1.40 27.47 1.07
CA VAL A 25 -2.43 27.15 2.06
C VAL A 25 -3.26 28.40 2.34
N PHE A 26 -4.58 28.22 2.43
CA PHE A 26 -5.47 29.19 3.06
C PHE A 26 -5.53 28.95 4.57
N LEU A 27 -5.07 29.93 5.35
CA LEU A 27 -5.19 29.95 6.79
C LEU A 27 -6.47 30.72 7.16
N VAL A 28 -7.44 30.01 7.73
CA VAL A 28 -8.69 30.58 8.25
C VAL A 28 -8.50 30.89 9.74
N GLN A 29 -8.70 32.13 10.12
CA GLN A 29 -8.60 32.59 11.50
C GLN A 29 -9.95 32.43 12.24
N ALA A 30 -9.91 32.55 13.57
CA ALA A 30 -11.09 32.38 14.41
C ALA A 30 -12.19 33.43 14.16
N ASP A 31 -11.83 34.60 13.65
CA ASP A 31 -12.77 35.67 13.26
C ASP A 31 -13.37 35.47 11.85
N GLY A 32 -13.02 34.38 11.18
CA GLY A 32 -13.46 34.05 9.82
C GLY A 32 -12.66 34.72 8.72
N SER A 33 -11.65 35.55 9.03
CA SER A 33 -10.73 36.09 8.03
C SER A 33 -9.84 34.99 7.45
N MET A 34 -9.42 35.16 6.20
CA MET A 34 -8.59 34.20 5.49
C MET A 34 -7.33 34.88 4.95
N VAL A 35 -6.19 34.23 5.14
CA VAL A 35 -4.91 34.64 4.58
C VAL A 35 -4.38 33.52 3.71
N PHE A 36 -3.96 33.84 2.51
CA PHE A 36 -3.25 32.89 1.65
C PHE A 36 -1.75 32.96 1.96
N LEU A 37 -1.15 31.80 2.19
CA LEU A 37 0.28 31.64 2.41
C LEU A 37 0.85 30.78 1.28
N THR A 38 1.91 31.24 0.64
CA THR A 38 2.70 30.42 -0.31
C THR A 38 3.33 29.22 0.41
N PRO A 39 3.85 28.20 -0.30
CA PRO A 39 4.41 27.00 0.35
C PRO A 39 5.54 27.33 1.34
N GLY A 40 6.42 28.27 0.98
CA GLY A 40 7.52 28.71 1.84
C GLY A 40 7.03 29.47 3.08
N GLU A 41 6.06 30.38 2.92
CA GLU A 41 5.45 31.11 4.04
C GLU A 41 4.71 30.15 4.98
N ALA A 42 3.96 29.20 4.42
CA ALA A 42 3.21 28.23 5.19
C ALA A 42 4.14 27.29 5.99
N ALA A 43 5.25 26.84 5.41
CA ALA A 43 6.25 26.01 6.08
C ALA A 43 6.97 26.74 7.22
N ALA A 44 7.18 28.06 7.11
CA ALA A 44 7.79 28.88 8.14
C ALA A 44 6.78 29.39 9.19
N HIS A 45 5.47 29.21 8.98
CA HIS A 45 4.44 29.80 9.82
C HIS A 45 4.33 29.07 11.18
N PRO A 46 4.47 29.76 12.33
CA PRO A 46 4.49 29.10 13.65
C PRO A 46 3.26 28.26 13.96
N LEU A 47 2.06 28.72 13.58
CA LEU A 47 0.81 27.98 13.79
C LEU A 47 0.68 26.72 12.91
N LEU A 48 1.50 26.60 11.87
CA LEU A 48 1.47 25.48 10.93
C LEU A 48 2.62 24.49 11.17
N SER A 49 3.51 24.78 12.12
CA SER A 49 4.61 23.89 12.49
C SER A 49 4.09 22.52 12.92
N GLY A 50 4.63 21.46 12.31
CA GLY A 50 4.25 20.08 12.59
C GLY A 50 2.91 19.64 11.98
N ASN A 51 2.25 20.50 11.18
CA ASN A 51 1.04 20.12 10.44
C ASN A 51 1.37 19.69 9.02
N ARG A 52 0.47 18.89 8.42
CA ARG A 52 0.48 18.55 7.00
C ARG A 52 0.03 19.74 6.16
N LEU A 53 0.86 20.20 5.24
CA LEU A 53 0.57 21.30 4.31
C LEU A 53 0.28 20.80 2.90
N PHE A 54 1.11 19.87 2.43
CA PHE A 54 1.01 19.25 1.12
C PHE A 54 -0.21 18.31 1.06
N PRO A 55 -1.12 18.50 0.10
CA PRO A 55 -2.40 17.77 0.07
C PRO A 55 -2.23 16.30 -0.29
N GLU A 56 -2.98 15.45 0.41
CA GLU A 56 -3.04 13.99 0.23
C GLU A 56 -3.31 13.59 -1.23
N GLY A 57 -4.36 14.15 -1.85
CA GLY A 57 -4.71 13.85 -3.24
C GLY A 57 -3.63 14.24 -4.24
N LEU A 58 -2.83 15.27 -3.95
CA LEU A 58 -1.70 15.65 -4.81
C LEU A 58 -0.53 14.68 -4.63
N ALA A 59 -0.27 14.21 -3.40
CA ALA A 59 0.72 13.17 -3.15
C ALA A 59 0.36 11.88 -3.89
N ARG A 60 -0.91 11.43 -3.81
CA ARG A 60 -1.40 10.29 -4.60
C ARG A 60 -1.21 10.53 -6.09
N THR A 61 -1.58 11.71 -6.59
CA THR A 61 -1.46 12.07 -8.02
C THR A 61 -0.01 11.99 -8.50
N TYR A 62 0.94 12.51 -7.72
CA TYR A 62 2.36 12.50 -8.08
C TYR A 62 2.94 11.09 -8.07
N VAL A 63 2.63 10.29 -7.05
CA VAL A 63 3.04 8.88 -7.02
C VAL A 63 2.42 8.14 -8.21
N ASN A 64 1.13 8.32 -8.48
CA ASN A 64 0.46 7.67 -9.60
C ASN A 64 1.03 8.07 -10.97
N ALA A 65 1.54 9.29 -11.11
CA ALA A 65 2.22 9.75 -12.32
C ALA A 65 3.53 8.98 -12.61
N TYR A 66 4.13 8.33 -11.60
CA TYR A 66 5.31 7.48 -11.76
C TYR A 66 5.08 6.32 -12.74
N GLN A 67 3.84 5.90 -12.98
CA GLN A 67 3.52 4.93 -14.04
C GLN A 67 4.03 5.34 -15.43
N TYR A 68 4.23 6.65 -15.66
CA TYR A 68 4.69 7.21 -16.92
C TYR A 68 6.20 7.53 -16.93
N HIS A 69 6.97 7.12 -15.91
CA HIS A 69 8.39 7.49 -15.81
C HIS A 69 9.27 6.95 -16.97
N LEU A 70 8.88 5.82 -17.58
CA LEU A 70 9.48 5.30 -18.83
C LEU A 70 8.70 5.71 -20.09
N GLY A 71 7.81 6.70 -19.97
CA GLY A 71 7.02 7.25 -21.07
C GLY A 71 5.65 6.59 -21.28
N VAL A 72 4.83 7.25 -22.10
CA VAL A 72 3.44 6.85 -22.39
C VAL A 72 3.36 5.49 -23.08
N ALA A 73 4.28 5.21 -24.00
CA ALA A 73 4.32 3.91 -24.68
C ALA A 73 4.59 2.76 -23.71
N ASN A 74 5.45 2.97 -22.71
CA ASN A 74 5.68 1.98 -21.67
C ASN A 74 4.39 1.69 -20.89
N LYS A 75 3.76 2.74 -20.35
CA LYS A 75 2.52 2.63 -19.56
C LYS A 75 1.39 1.93 -20.31
N LEU A 76 1.28 2.12 -21.64
CA LEU A 76 0.17 1.60 -22.43
C LEU A 76 0.41 0.20 -23.00
N PHE A 77 1.67 -0.21 -23.22
CA PHE A 77 1.96 -1.42 -24.00
C PHE A 77 3.04 -2.33 -23.40
N MET A 78 4.05 -1.78 -22.72
CA MET A 78 5.22 -2.56 -22.28
C MET A 78 5.18 -2.89 -20.79
N HIS A 79 4.57 -2.01 -19.99
CA HIS A 79 4.37 -2.14 -18.54
C HIS A 79 5.66 -2.43 -17.75
N GLN A 80 6.82 -2.03 -18.26
CA GLN A 80 8.11 -2.22 -17.57
C GLN A 80 8.19 -1.27 -16.37
N ASP A 81 8.59 -1.81 -15.22
CA ASP A 81 8.73 -1.06 -13.97
C ASP A 81 7.47 -0.25 -13.60
N GLN A 82 6.30 -0.68 -14.10
CA GLN A 82 5.06 0.05 -13.88
C GLN A 82 4.48 -0.30 -12.52
N ILE A 83 4.15 0.75 -11.76
CA ILE A 83 3.52 0.63 -10.46
C ILE A 83 1.99 0.61 -10.56
N GLN A 84 1.33 0.10 -9.53
CA GLN A 84 -0.09 0.24 -9.30
C GLN A 84 -0.34 0.50 -7.81
N ILE A 85 -1.12 1.54 -7.49
CA ILE A 85 -1.57 1.79 -6.12
C ILE A 85 -2.86 1.01 -5.92
N GLN A 86 -2.82 -0.06 -5.12
CA GLN A 86 -4.01 -0.81 -4.76
C GLN A 86 -4.57 -0.30 -3.45
N ASP A 87 -5.86 0.01 -3.46
CA ASP A 87 -6.60 0.33 -2.23
C ASP A 87 -7.33 -0.93 -1.75
N VAL A 88 -7.66 -0.96 -0.46
CA VAL A 88 -8.53 -2.01 0.06
C VAL A 88 -9.96 -1.66 -0.30
N GLU A 89 -10.61 -2.58 -1.01
CA GLU A 89 -12.04 -2.53 -1.29
C GLU A 89 -12.82 -3.13 -0.11
N LEU A 90 -13.95 -2.51 0.24
CA LEU A 90 -14.93 -3.12 1.12
C LEU A 90 -15.91 -3.95 0.31
N GLU A 91 -16.40 -5.05 0.89
CA GLU A 91 -17.46 -5.87 0.29
C GLU A 91 -18.81 -5.13 0.21
N ASP A 92 -18.95 -4.04 0.97
CA ASP A 92 -20.13 -3.19 0.94
C ASP A 92 -19.88 -1.98 0.04
N GLU A 93 -20.38 -2.06 -1.19
CA GLU A 93 -20.22 -1.01 -2.22
C GLU A 93 -20.74 0.36 -1.74
N GLU A 94 -21.71 0.39 -0.81
CA GLU A 94 -22.25 1.65 -0.26
C GLU A 94 -21.24 2.37 0.65
N MET A 95 -20.23 1.67 1.17
CA MET A 95 -19.18 2.22 2.04
C MET A 95 -17.81 2.35 1.35
N GLU A 96 -17.70 2.09 0.04
CA GLU A 96 -16.44 2.23 -0.70
C GLU A 96 -15.82 3.63 -0.58
N SER A 97 -16.65 4.69 -0.55
CA SER A 97 -16.16 6.07 -0.40
C SER A 97 -15.68 6.41 1.03
N GLU A 98 -15.92 5.53 2.00
CA GLU A 98 -15.58 5.72 3.41
C GLU A 98 -14.33 4.94 3.83
N VAL A 99 -13.74 4.16 2.92
CA VAL A 99 -12.52 3.41 3.19
C VAL A 99 -11.31 4.33 3.11
N ASN A 100 -10.46 4.27 4.12
CA ASN A 100 -9.19 4.97 4.13
C ASN A 100 -8.28 4.45 2.99
N GLN A 101 -8.16 5.23 1.92
CA GLN A 101 -7.33 4.93 0.75
C GLN A 101 -5.90 5.44 0.94
N GLN A 102 -4.97 4.91 0.13
CA GLN A 102 -3.61 5.45 0.09
C GLN A 102 -3.60 6.87 -0.49
N PRO A 103 -2.69 7.78 -0.08
CA PRO A 103 -1.61 7.60 0.89
C PRO A 103 -2.05 7.63 2.35
N PHE A 104 -1.34 6.88 3.18
CA PHE A 104 -1.52 6.92 4.63
C PHE A 104 -0.59 7.94 5.28
N LEU A 105 -1.09 8.74 6.23
CA LEU A 105 -0.24 9.66 6.97
C LEU A 105 0.59 8.90 8.03
N MET A 106 1.91 9.00 7.95
CA MET A 106 2.85 8.35 8.85
C MET A 106 3.72 9.38 9.55
N GLN A 107 3.85 9.26 10.88
CA GLN A 107 4.83 10.01 11.65
C GLN A 107 6.20 9.32 11.54
N THR A 108 7.20 10.04 11.03
CA THR A 108 8.58 9.56 10.94
C THR A 108 9.50 10.42 11.78
N ALA A 109 10.76 10.01 11.94
CA ALA A 109 11.80 10.81 12.59
C ALA A 109 12.08 12.14 11.84
N GLU A 110 11.82 12.18 10.54
CA GLU A 110 12.00 13.36 9.68
C GLU A 110 10.74 14.23 9.59
N GLY A 111 9.66 13.83 10.26
CA GLY A 111 8.37 14.51 10.24
C GLY A 111 7.24 13.67 9.65
N LEU A 112 6.11 14.32 9.37
CA LEU A 112 4.94 13.68 8.78
C LEU A 112 5.16 13.42 7.29
N LYS A 113 4.95 12.17 6.86
CA LYS A 113 5.07 11.73 5.47
C LYS A 113 3.77 11.05 5.04
N TRP A 114 3.37 11.27 3.79
CA TRP A 114 2.37 10.47 3.09
C TRP A 114 3.04 9.20 2.58
N PHE A 115 2.66 8.06 3.12
CA PHE A 115 3.15 6.75 2.73
C PHE A 115 2.27 6.18 1.61
N VAL A 116 2.88 5.73 0.52
CA VAL A 116 2.23 4.92 -0.51
C VAL A 116 3.06 3.66 -0.73
N SER A 117 2.41 2.51 -0.57
CA SER A 117 2.89 1.24 -1.11
C SER A 117 2.30 1.04 -2.50
N ALA A 118 3.16 0.68 -3.45
CA ALA A 118 2.74 0.35 -4.80
C ALA A 118 3.21 -1.05 -5.17
N GLU A 119 2.38 -1.72 -5.96
CA GLU A 119 2.58 -3.08 -6.43
C GLU A 119 2.99 -3.05 -7.91
N PRO A 120 3.57 -4.13 -8.47
CA PRO A 120 3.82 -4.18 -9.89
C PRO A 120 2.49 -4.28 -10.64
N TYR A 121 2.38 -3.60 -11.77
CA TYR A 121 1.20 -3.69 -12.63
C TYR A 121 0.92 -5.15 -13.02
N GLY A 122 -0.28 -5.64 -12.72
CA GLY A 122 -0.75 -6.98 -13.09
C GLY A 122 -0.26 -8.14 -12.20
N GLU A 123 0.47 -7.88 -11.12
CA GLU A 123 1.04 -8.91 -10.22
C GLU A 123 0.29 -9.06 -8.87
N SER A 124 0.56 -10.16 -8.15
CA SER A 124 -0.30 -10.68 -7.06
C SER A 124 -0.07 -10.10 -5.64
N HIS A 125 -0.15 -8.78 -5.47
CA HIS A 125 -0.30 -8.17 -4.13
C HIS A 125 0.94 -8.12 -3.22
N GLY A 126 2.13 -8.00 -3.82
CA GLY A 126 3.38 -7.70 -3.12
C GLY A 126 3.79 -6.25 -3.32
N ILE A 127 4.30 -5.60 -2.26
CA ILE A 127 4.90 -4.27 -2.40
C ILE A 127 6.11 -4.40 -3.33
N PHE A 128 6.13 -3.53 -4.32
CA PHE A 128 7.20 -3.38 -5.29
C PHE A 128 8.03 -2.13 -5.00
N LYS A 129 7.34 -1.01 -4.73
CA LYS A 129 7.94 0.28 -4.41
C LYS A 129 7.21 0.93 -3.24
N ILE A 130 7.95 1.63 -2.40
CA ILE A 130 7.40 2.47 -1.33
C ILE A 130 7.77 3.92 -1.63
N PHE A 131 6.77 4.79 -1.63
CA PHE A 131 6.93 6.23 -1.78
C PHE A 131 6.64 6.90 -0.44
N LEU A 132 7.56 7.72 0.03
CA LEU A 132 7.36 8.62 1.15
C LEU A 132 7.33 10.04 0.62
N VAL A 133 6.14 10.64 0.60
CA VAL A 133 5.97 12.03 0.17
C VAL A 133 5.94 12.93 1.40
N ASP A 134 6.85 13.89 1.45
CA ASP A 134 6.91 14.86 2.54
C ASP A 134 5.59 15.65 2.65
N SER A 135 4.93 15.58 3.81
CA SER A 135 3.60 16.18 3.96
C SER A 135 3.63 17.70 4.08
N VAL A 136 4.81 18.33 4.07
CA VAL A 136 4.97 19.80 4.09
C VAL A 136 5.35 20.30 2.70
N THR A 137 6.33 19.65 2.07
CA THR A 137 6.96 20.12 0.83
C THR A 137 6.52 19.38 -0.43
N GLY A 138 6.04 18.13 -0.30
CA GLY A 138 5.75 17.26 -1.43
C GLY A 138 6.97 16.57 -2.05
N ALA A 139 8.16 16.71 -1.44
CA ALA A 139 9.34 15.96 -1.87
C ALA A 139 9.11 14.45 -1.74
N ILE A 140 9.55 13.67 -2.72
CA ILE A 140 9.27 12.24 -2.80
C ILE A 140 10.57 11.46 -2.62
N ASP A 141 10.60 10.63 -1.59
CA ASP A 141 11.63 9.60 -1.41
C ASP A 141 11.07 8.26 -1.91
N LEU A 142 11.82 7.62 -2.80
CA LEU A 142 11.48 6.31 -3.36
C LEU A 142 12.38 5.24 -2.73
N TYR A 143 11.75 4.23 -2.15
CA TYR A 143 12.42 3.02 -1.69
C TYR A 143 12.01 1.83 -2.56
N GLU A 144 12.98 1.27 -3.27
CA GLU A 144 12.82 0.07 -4.08
C GLU A 144 13.24 -1.14 -3.25
N LEU A 145 12.40 -2.17 -3.22
CA LEU A 145 12.75 -3.40 -2.54
C LEU A 145 13.81 -4.17 -3.33
N PRO A 146 14.83 -4.75 -2.67
CA PRO A 146 15.77 -5.65 -3.33
C PRO A 146 15.00 -6.77 -4.04
N GLY A 147 15.43 -7.18 -5.25
CA GLY A 147 14.64 -8.06 -6.14
C GLY A 147 14.25 -9.46 -5.61
N ALA A 148 14.74 -9.88 -4.44
CA ALA A 148 14.33 -11.11 -3.77
C ALA A 148 13.40 -10.89 -2.57
N GLU A 149 13.25 -9.64 -2.11
CA GLU A 149 12.40 -9.27 -0.98
C GLU A 149 11.05 -8.77 -1.51
N THR A 150 9.99 -9.52 -1.25
CA THR A 150 8.62 -9.06 -1.47
C THR A 150 7.98 -8.84 -0.12
N LEU A 151 7.64 -7.59 0.19
CA LEU A 151 6.83 -7.29 1.36
C LEU A 151 5.35 -7.47 1.02
N THR A 152 4.56 -7.90 1.98
CA THR A 152 3.11 -8.00 1.84
C THR A 152 2.49 -6.61 1.75
N GLY A 153 1.69 -6.38 0.71
CA GLY A 153 0.92 -5.14 0.53
C GLY A 153 -0.33 -5.07 1.42
N PRO A 154 -1.03 -3.93 1.44
CA PRO A 154 -2.18 -3.70 2.32
C PRO A 154 -3.34 -4.65 2.03
N VAL A 155 -3.65 -4.92 0.75
CA VAL A 155 -4.73 -5.85 0.36
C VAL A 155 -4.46 -7.26 0.87
N ARG A 156 -3.27 -7.78 0.58
CA ARG A 156 -2.86 -9.13 1.02
C ARG A 156 -2.73 -9.25 2.53
N ALA A 157 -2.39 -8.16 3.23
CA ALA A 157 -2.40 -8.14 4.69
C ALA A 157 -3.80 -8.47 5.25
N MET A 158 -4.87 -7.94 4.65
CA MET A 158 -6.25 -8.25 5.05
C MET A 158 -6.56 -9.74 4.93
N ASP A 159 -6.11 -10.38 3.85
CA ASP A 159 -6.32 -11.82 3.65
C ASP A 159 -5.59 -12.66 4.71
N TYR A 160 -4.40 -12.23 5.14
CA TYR A 160 -3.71 -12.88 6.24
C TYR A 160 -4.45 -12.73 7.56
N VAL A 161 -5.07 -11.57 7.84
CA VAL A 161 -5.93 -11.40 9.03
C VAL A 161 -7.13 -12.35 8.96
N ARG A 162 -7.79 -12.45 7.81
CA ARG A 162 -8.91 -13.38 7.59
C ARG A 162 -8.51 -14.83 7.88
N ARG A 163 -7.38 -15.25 7.31
CA ARG A 163 -6.85 -16.62 7.45
C ARG A 163 -6.39 -16.94 8.87
N ALA A 164 -5.82 -15.98 9.59
CA ALA A 164 -5.34 -16.17 10.95
C ALA A 164 -6.48 -16.27 11.97
N ASN A 165 -7.67 -15.77 11.65
CA ASN A 165 -8.83 -15.75 12.55
C ASN A 165 -10.05 -16.46 11.93
N PRO A 166 -9.98 -17.79 11.67
CA PRO A 166 -11.02 -18.54 10.96
C PRO A 166 -12.31 -18.72 11.77
N VAL A 167 -12.28 -18.44 13.08
CA VAL A 167 -13.45 -18.49 13.97
C VAL A 167 -14.36 -17.27 13.84
N VAL A 168 -13.87 -16.19 13.22
CA VAL A 168 -14.64 -14.96 13.00
C VAL A 168 -15.60 -15.18 11.84
N ASP A 169 -16.87 -14.81 12.04
CA ASP A 169 -17.87 -14.79 10.99
C ASP A 169 -17.69 -13.55 10.10
N TRP A 170 -16.83 -13.67 9.08
CA TRP A 170 -16.51 -12.58 8.16
C TRP A 170 -17.71 -12.04 7.38
N SER A 171 -18.86 -12.73 7.36
CA SER A 171 -20.08 -12.18 6.78
C SER A 171 -20.65 -11.00 7.58
N ARG A 172 -20.23 -10.85 8.85
CA ARG A 172 -20.70 -9.84 9.81
C ARG A 172 -19.67 -8.77 10.15
N PHE A 173 -18.43 -8.91 9.68
CA PHE A 173 -17.32 -8.00 10.01
C PHE A 173 -16.63 -7.49 8.75
N ASN A 174 -16.19 -6.24 8.80
CA ASN A 174 -15.34 -5.61 7.79
C ASN A 174 -13.93 -5.44 8.35
N LEU A 175 -12.92 -5.58 7.50
CA LEU A 175 -11.57 -5.14 7.80
C LEU A 175 -11.38 -3.76 7.18
N VAL A 176 -10.94 -2.80 8.00
CA VAL A 176 -10.76 -1.40 7.57
C VAL A 176 -9.39 -0.89 7.97
N GLU A 177 -8.99 0.20 7.32
CA GLU A 177 -7.82 1.01 7.68
C GLU A 177 -6.52 0.21 7.82
N PRO A 178 -5.96 -0.38 6.74
CA PRO A 178 -4.65 -1.00 6.78
C PRO A 178 -3.57 0.08 6.94
N LEU A 179 -3.32 0.51 8.17
CA LEU A 179 -2.40 1.58 8.49
C LEU A 179 -0.97 1.05 8.58
N PRO A 180 -0.03 1.60 7.78
CA PRO A 180 1.37 1.20 7.84
C PRO A 180 2.03 1.80 9.08
N PHE A 181 2.89 1.02 9.72
CA PHE A 181 3.84 1.55 10.70
C PHE A 181 5.08 0.66 10.74
N VAL A 182 6.18 1.23 11.21
CA VAL A 182 7.46 0.51 11.31
C VAL A 182 7.76 0.21 12.77
N ARG A 183 8.06 -1.06 13.05
CA ARG A 183 8.51 -1.55 14.35
C ARG A 183 9.68 -2.49 14.12
N ASP A 184 10.74 -2.37 14.92
CA ASP A 184 11.92 -3.24 14.84
C ASP A 184 12.47 -3.35 13.39
N ASN A 185 12.53 -2.21 12.70
CA ASN A 185 12.96 -2.09 11.30
C ASN A 185 12.16 -2.96 10.31
N THR A 186 10.90 -3.24 10.64
CA THR A 186 9.97 -4.07 9.88
C THR A 186 8.65 -3.31 9.69
N LEU A 187 8.20 -3.22 8.45
CA LEU A 187 6.89 -2.66 8.13
C LEU A 187 5.81 -3.63 8.59
N HIS A 188 4.81 -3.09 9.28
CA HIS A 188 3.63 -3.79 9.72
C HIS A 188 2.38 -3.07 9.21
N TRP A 189 1.33 -3.84 8.95
CA TRP A 189 0.00 -3.32 8.66
C TRP A 189 -0.88 -3.50 9.89
N LYS A 190 -1.31 -2.39 10.49
CA LYS A 190 -2.36 -2.41 11.52
C LYS A 190 -3.70 -2.38 10.80
N VAL A 191 -4.60 -3.29 11.14
CA VAL A 191 -5.92 -3.43 10.56
C VAL A 191 -6.93 -3.39 11.70
N ALA A 192 -8.02 -2.63 11.53
CA ALA A 192 -9.14 -2.68 12.46
C ALA A 192 -10.21 -3.64 11.93
N VAL A 193 -10.73 -4.50 12.80
CA VAL A 193 -11.87 -5.37 12.51
C VAL A 193 -13.10 -4.79 13.19
N ILE A 194 -14.08 -4.40 12.39
CA ILE A 194 -15.31 -3.73 12.84
C ILE A 194 -16.53 -4.55 12.42
N PRO A 195 -17.62 -4.57 13.20
CA PRO A 195 -18.89 -5.13 12.72
C PRO A 195 -19.42 -4.29 11.54
N LYS A 196 -20.23 -4.90 10.67
CA LYS A 196 -20.78 -4.23 9.47
C LYS A 196 -21.63 -2.99 9.78
N ASP A 197 -22.22 -2.91 10.97
CA ASP A 197 -22.96 -1.75 11.45
C ASP A 197 -22.06 -0.62 11.99
N ALA A 198 -20.73 -0.78 11.93
CA ALA A 198 -19.73 0.16 12.40
C ALA A 198 -19.89 0.58 13.88
N ALA A 199 -20.54 -0.24 14.71
CA ALA A 199 -20.85 0.10 16.10
C ALA A 199 -19.60 0.26 17.01
N GLY A 200 -18.42 -0.20 16.57
CA GLY A 200 -17.16 -0.05 17.29
C GLY A 200 -16.05 -0.92 16.70
N ILE A 201 -14.89 -0.97 17.38
CA ILE A 201 -13.80 -1.87 17.02
C ILE A 201 -13.97 -3.17 17.80
N ALA A 202 -14.05 -4.29 17.09
CA ALA A 202 -14.11 -5.61 17.71
C ALA A 202 -12.73 -6.04 18.21
N TYR A 203 -11.72 -5.91 17.35
CA TYR A 203 -10.31 -6.08 17.69
C TYR A 203 -9.42 -5.43 16.62
N GLN A 204 -8.14 -5.30 16.90
CA GLN A 204 -7.13 -4.84 15.94
C GLN A 204 -6.17 -5.97 15.62
N ALA A 205 -5.72 -6.07 14.37
CA ALA A 205 -4.74 -7.04 13.93
C ALA A 205 -3.49 -6.35 13.39
N PHE A 206 -2.33 -6.96 13.61
CA PHE A 206 -1.04 -6.47 13.14
C PHE A 206 -0.39 -7.54 12.27
N VAL A 207 -0.10 -7.20 11.02
CA VAL A 207 0.50 -8.11 10.05
C VAL A 207 1.93 -7.70 9.78
N ASP A 208 2.89 -8.58 10.07
CA ASP A 208 4.29 -8.39 9.69
C ASP A 208 4.43 -8.56 8.18
N SER A 209 4.89 -7.51 7.48
CA SER A 209 4.96 -7.52 6.02
C SER A 209 6.05 -8.45 5.45
N ARG A 210 7.02 -8.91 6.26
CA ARG A 210 8.09 -9.81 5.81
C ARG A 210 7.70 -11.28 5.91
N ASN A 211 7.07 -11.68 7.01
CA ASN A 211 6.80 -13.09 7.30
C ASN A 211 5.30 -13.43 7.38
N ASN A 212 4.42 -12.43 7.29
CA ASN A 212 2.96 -12.58 7.30
C ASN A 212 2.38 -13.09 8.63
N ASN A 213 3.15 -13.01 9.72
CA ASN A 213 2.64 -13.30 11.04
C ASN A 213 1.58 -12.27 11.42
N VAL A 214 0.48 -12.77 11.99
CA VAL A 214 -0.63 -11.93 12.45
C VAL A 214 -0.68 -11.97 13.97
N PHE A 215 -0.71 -10.80 14.58
CA PHE A 215 -1.02 -10.63 16.01
C PHE A 215 -2.38 -9.95 16.13
N ALA A 216 -3.35 -10.63 16.74
CA ALA A 216 -4.65 -10.03 17.08
C ALA A 216 -4.59 -9.50 18.52
N ALA A 217 -5.11 -8.29 18.71
CA ALA A 217 -5.21 -7.59 19.97
C ALA A 217 -6.66 -7.16 20.19
N GLU A 218 -7.26 -7.65 21.27
CA GLU A 218 -8.64 -7.36 21.65
C GLU A 218 -8.72 -6.15 22.58
N THR A 219 -7.59 -5.77 23.21
CA THR A 219 -7.54 -4.67 24.17
C THR A 219 -6.51 -3.61 23.80
N ASP A 220 -6.77 -2.38 24.25
CA ASP A 220 -5.80 -1.27 24.11
C ASP A 220 -4.46 -1.58 24.79
N ALA A 221 -4.47 -2.34 25.88
CA ALA A 221 -3.26 -2.75 26.58
C ALA A 221 -2.38 -3.65 25.69
N GLU A 222 -2.99 -4.60 24.98
CA GLU A 222 -2.30 -5.47 24.02
C GLU A 222 -1.79 -4.71 22.80
N VAL A 223 -2.59 -3.81 22.24
CA VAL A 223 -2.18 -2.90 21.16
C VAL A 223 -0.94 -2.10 21.59
N SER A 224 -1.01 -1.50 22.78
CA SER A 224 0.06 -0.66 23.32
C SER A 224 1.34 -1.47 23.58
N ALA A 225 1.20 -2.66 24.15
CA ALA A 225 2.32 -3.56 24.41
C ALA A 225 2.97 -4.07 23.11
N PHE A 226 2.18 -4.35 22.08
CA PHE A 226 2.70 -4.69 20.75
C PHE A 226 3.47 -3.52 20.14
N VAL A 227 2.86 -2.34 20.06
CA VAL A 227 3.50 -1.16 19.44
C VAL A 227 4.81 -0.79 20.13
N ARG A 228 4.89 -0.95 21.47
CA ARG A 228 6.11 -0.69 22.26
C ARG A 228 7.21 -1.75 22.16
N GLY A 229 6.96 -2.90 21.53
CA GLY A 229 7.97 -3.95 21.46
C GLY A 229 7.87 -5.04 22.53
N GLU A 230 6.95 -4.92 23.49
CA GLU A 230 6.86 -5.75 24.71
C GLU A 230 6.31 -7.14 24.42
N VAL A 231 5.45 -7.26 23.40
CA VAL A 231 4.88 -8.52 22.95
C VAL A 231 5.47 -8.89 21.60
N ARG A 232 6.00 -10.10 21.49
CA ARG A 232 6.33 -10.71 20.21
C ARG A 232 5.25 -11.73 19.88
N PRO A 233 4.63 -11.66 18.69
CA PRO A 233 3.78 -12.75 18.28
C PRO A 233 4.61 -14.03 18.33
N ALA A 234 4.01 -15.11 18.82
CA ALA A 234 4.58 -16.42 18.59
C ALA A 234 4.86 -16.51 17.08
N ALA A 235 6.08 -16.87 16.70
CA ALA A 235 6.37 -17.14 15.29
C ALA A 235 5.23 -18.00 14.80
N ALA A 236 4.52 -17.58 13.73
CA ALA A 236 3.47 -18.42 13.22
C ALA A 236 4.13 -19.78 13.03
N ALA A 237 3.60 -20.80 13.71
CA ALA A 237 3.72 -22.11 13.13
C ALA A 237 3.19 -21.87 11.73
N ILE A 238 4.10 -21.87 10.74
CA ILE A 238 3.70 -22.03 9.34
C ILE A 238 2.65 -23.12 9.48
N PRO A 239 1.34 -22.86 9.21
CA PRO A 239 0.42 -23.97 9.12
C PRO A 239 1.14 -24.80 8.09
N ALA A 240 1.68 -25.94 8.52
CA ALA A 240 2.37 -26.82 7.62
C ALA A 240 1.26 -27.06 6.62
N GLY A 241 1.30 -26.35 5.48
CA GLY A 241 0.48 -26.65 4.32
C GLY A 241 0.83 -28.09 4.16
N THR A 242 -0.12 -28.94 4.58
CA THR A 242 0.19 -30.23 5.23
C THR A 242 1.31 -30.85 4.42
N ALA A 243 2.40 -31.40 4.98
CA ALA A 243 3.54 -31.84 4.15
C ALA A 243 3.11 -32.55 2.83
N THR A 244 1.95 -33.21 2.85
CA THR A 244 1.01 -33.50 1.76
C THR A 244 0.79 -32.48 0.62
N GLU A 245 0.36 -31.22 0.84
CA GLU A 245 0.14 -30.17 -0.17
C GLU A 245 1.44 -29.72 -0.84
N GLN A 246 2.52 -29.49 -0.07
CA GLN A 246 3.83 -29.21 -0.65
C GLN A 246 4.33 -30.40 -1.47
N GLN A 247 4.16 -31.63 -0.97
CA GLN A 247 4.49 -32.85 -1.71
C GLN A 247 3.58 -33.08 -2.92
N ALA A 248 2.33 -32.62 -2.89
CA ALA A 248 1.39 -32.68 -4.01
C ALA A 248 1.80 -31.70 -5.10
N LEU A 249 2.17 -30.47 -4.71
CA LEU A 249 2.68 -29.45 -5.63
C LEU A 249 4.02 -29.89 -6.25
N PHE A 250 4.96 -30.43 -5.46
CA PHE A 250 6.20 -30.98 -5.98
C PHE A 250 5.97 -32.16 -6.94
N ARG A 251 5.00 -33.02 -6.66
CA ARG A 251 4.60 -34.08 -7.60
C ARG A 251 4.03 -33.51 -8.89
N GLN A 252 3.16 -32.51 -8.79
CA GLN A 252 2.55 -31.87 -9.94
C GLN A 252 3.58 -31.17 -10.84
N ILE A 253 4.55 -30.46 -10.24
CA ILE A 253 5.66 -29.83 -10.96
C ILE A 253 6.50 -30.88 -11.69
N ARG A 254 6.85 -32.00 -11.02
CA ARG A 254 7.61 -33.09 -11.66
C ARG A 254 6.86 -33.75 -12.82
N THR A 255 5.54 -33.93 -12.70
CA THR A 255 4.72 -34.47 -13.80
C THR A 255 4.71 -33.53 -14.99
N ARG A 256 4.49 -32.23 -14.77
CA ARG A 256 4.51 -31.20 -15.82
C ARG A 256 5.87 -31.09 -16.52
N LEU A 257 6.97 -31.20 -15.77
CA LEU A 257 8.31 -31.21 -16.34
C LEU A 257 8.52 -32.38 -17.29
N ARG A 258 8.06 -33.57 -16.91
CA ARG A 258 8.17 -34.78 -17.75
C ARG A 258 7.30 -34.69 -19.01
N GLU A 259 6.09 -34.15 -18.89
CA GLU A 259 5.22 -33.90 -20.04
C GLU A 259 5.88 -32.91 -21.03
N LEU A 260 6.54 -31.87 -20.52
CA LEU A 260 7.26 -30.91 -21.34
C LEU A 260 8.48 -31.54 -22.02
N GLU A 261 9.26 -32.36 -21.31
CA GLU A 261 10.38 -33.13 -21.89
C GLU A 261 9.90 -34.05 -23.03
N GLU A 262 8.80 -34.79 -22.82
CA GLU A 262 8.22 -35.66 -23.86
C GLU A 262 7.63 -34.87 -25.05
N MET A 263 7.19 -33.64 -24.83
CA MET A 263 6.76 -32.75 -25.91
C MET A 263 7.95 -32.23 -26.72
N VAL A 264 9.06 -31.89 -26.06
CA VAL A 264 10.30 -31.49 -26.70
C VAL A 264 10.85 -32.63 -27.57
N ASP A 265 10.94 -33.86 -27.03
CA ASP A 265 11.40 -35.03 -27.77
C ASP A 265 10.51 -35.35 -29.00
N ARG A 266 9.20 -35.13 -28.87
CA ARG A 266 8.25 -35.28 -29.99
C ARG A 266 8.47 -34.23 -31.08
N LEU A 267 8.76 -32.99 -30.70
CA LEU A 267 9.05 -31.93 -31.66
C LEU A 267 10.40 -32.15 -32.35
N GLU A 268 11.43 -32.62 -31.63
CA GLU A 268 12.73 -32.96 -32.20
C GLU A 268 12.65 -34.14 -33.17
N SER A 269 11.89 -35.20 -32.83
CA SER A 269 11.69 -36.34 -33.74
C SER A 269 10.88 -35.98 -34.99
N GLN A 270 9.93 -35.05 -34.88
CA GLN A 270 9.21 -34.50 -36.05
C GLN A 270 10.09 -33.60 -36.92
N ALA A 271 11.05 -32.87 -36.33
CA ALA A 271 12.01 -32.05 -37.06
C ALA A 271 13.11 -32.86 -37.77
N THR A 272 13.29 -34.14 -37.41
CA THR A 272 14.35 -35.02 -37.95
C THR A 272 13.84 -36.01 -39.02
N THR A 273 12.58 -35.91 -39.44
CA THR A 273 12.04 -36.68 -40.57
C THR A 273 12.09 -35.80 -41.83
N PRO A 274 12.81 -36.19 -42.90
CA PRO A 274 13.00 -35.38 -44.11
C PRO A 274 11.73 -35.16 -44.93
#